data_AF-A0A934Z0C0-F1
#
_entry.id   AF-A0A934Z0C0-F1
#
_cell.length_a   1.000
_cell.length_b   1.000
_cell.length_c   1.000
_cell.angle_alpha   90.00
_cell.angle_beta   90.00
_cell.angle_gamma   90.00
#
_symmetry.space_group_name_H-M   'P 1'
#
loop_
_entity.id
_entity.type
_entity.pdbx_description
1 polymer ?
#
loop_
_entity_poly.entity_id
_entity_poly.type
_entity_poly.pdbx_seq_one_letter_code
_entity_poly.pdbx_strand_id
1 'polypeptide(L)'
;MTAAELPIRVMVHEVWDDIPLVVTPTTTVREIKQRALAAARVVESADAFLVKFRGAELADEAQTVAQSGMPAGAPLIVLRRSRRPVH
;
A
#
# COMPACT_ATOMS: atom_id res chain seq x y z
N MET A 1 -0.36 22.18 -12.64
CA MET A 1 0.89 21.71 -12.00
C MET A 1 0.90 20.20 -12.10
N THR A 2 1.71 19.63 -12.98
CA THR A 2 1.86 18.17 -13.10
C THR A 2 2.50 17.67 -11.81
N ALA A 3 1.78 16.83 -11.05
CA ALA A 3 2.31 16.26 -9.82
C ALA A 3 3.43 15.29 -10.19
N ALA A 4 4.63 15.47 -9.62
CA ALA A 4 5.79 14.66 -9.96
C ALA A 4 5.54 13.18 -9.64
N GLU A 5 5.84 12.30 -10.58
CA GLU A 5 5.70 10.86 -10.41
C GLU A 5 6.74 10.34 -9.40
N LEU A 6 6.28 9.50 -8.48
CA LEU A 6 7.06 8.90 -7.41
C LEU A 6 7.03 7.38 -7.61
N PRO A 7 8.16 6.72 -7.95
CA PRO A 7 8.21 5.27 -7.95
C PRO A 7 8.18 4.77 -6.51
N ILE A 8 7.41 3.72 -6.24
CA ILE A 8 7.35 3.03 -4.94
C ILE A 8 7.41 1.52 -5.17
N ARG A 9 7.77 0.78 -4.12
CA ARG A 9 7.77 -0.69 -4.14
C ARG A 9 6.82 -1.22 -3.09
N VAL A 10 5.93 -2.12 -3.50
CA VAL A 10 4.89 -2.67 -2.62
C VAL A 10 5.05 -4.18 -2.55
N MET A 11 5.56 -4.67 -1.42
CA MET A 11 5.58 -6.10 -1.12
C MET A 11 4.16 -6.57 -0.80
N VAL A 12 3.59 -7.46 -1.63
CA VAL A 12 2.32 -8.13 -1.35
C VAL A 12 2.61 -9.47 -0.70
N HIS A 13 2.45 -9.53 0.62
CA HIS A 13 2.86 -10.69 1.41
C HIS A 13 2.08 -11.97 1.09
N GLU A 14 0.82 -11.85 0.66
CA GLU A 14 -0.02 -13.02 0.32
C GLU A 14 0.59 -13.87 -0.80
N VAL A 15 1.32 -13.23 -1.72
CA VAL A 15 1.97 -13.89 -2.86
C VAL A 15 3.50 -13.81 -2.81
N TRP A 16 4.06 -13.17 -1.77
CA TRP A 16 5.50 -12.93 -1.61
C TRP A 16 6.16 -12.23 -2.82
N ASP A 17 5.45 -11.27 -3.43
CA ASP A 17 5.90 -10.55 -4.62
C ASP A 17 6.13 -9.06 -4.32
N ASP A 18 7.08 -8.42 -5.02
CA ASP A 18 7.36 -6.98 -4.92
C ASP A 18 6.82 -6.28 -6.16
N ILE A 19 5.74 -5.52 -5.99
CA ILE A 19 5.04 -4.84 -7.06
C ILE A 19 5.56 -3.41 -7.19
N PRO A 20 6.28 -3.05 -8.27
CA PRO A 20 6.65 -1.68 -8.53
C PRO A 20 5.42 -0.88 -8.97
N LEU A 21 5.18 0.26 -8.34
CA LEU A 21 4.11 1.18 -8.73
C LEU A 21 4.66 2.59 -8.93
N VAL A 22 4.06 3.32 -9.87
CA VAL A 22 4.28 4.76 -10.03
C VAL A 22 3.06 5.49 -9.51
N VAL A 23 3.26 6.39 -8.55
CA VAL A 23 2.20 7.13 -7.85
C VAL A 23 2.45 8.62 -7.92
N THR A 24 1.44 9.42 -7.65
CA THR A 24 1.60 10.87 -7.50
C THR A 24 1.46 11.25 -6.03
N PRO A 25 1.90 12.46 -5.62
CA PRO A 25 1.69 12.99 -4.28
C PRO A 25 0.23 12.96 -3.81
N THR A 26 -0.74 12.95 -4.74
CA THR A 26 -2.18 12.91 -4.45
C THR A 26 -2.76 11.50 -4.45
N THR A 27 -2.00 10.49 -4.88
CA THR A 27 -2.42 9.09 -4.81
C THR A 27 -2.67 8.71 -3.35
N THR A 28 -3.78 8.03 -3.08
CA THR A 28 -4.15 7.61 -1.72
C THR A 28 -3.56 6.25 -1.37
N VAL A 29 -3.41 5.98 -0.07
CA VAL A 29 -3.03 4.64 0.42
C VAL A 29 -4.02 3.57 -0.04
N ARG A 30 -5.32 3.89 -0.06
CA ARG A 30 -6.37 3.00 -0.61
C ARG A 30 -6.08 2.60 -2.05
N GLU A 31 -5.79 3.59 -2.91
CA GLU A 31 -5.52 3.35 -4.33
C GLU A 31 -4.25 2.51 -4.51
N ILE A 32 -3.19 2.77 -3.75
CA ILE A 32 -1.96 1.97 -3.75
C ILE A 32 -2.26 0.52 -3.41
N LYS A 33 -3.01 0.28 -2.33
CA LYS A 33 -3.41 -1.06 -1.89
C LYS A 33 -4.17 -1.80 -2.99
N GLN A 34 -5.17 -1.15 -3.57
CA GLN A 34 -6.00 -1.74 -4.64
C GLN A 34 -5.16 -2.09 -5.87
N ARG A 35 -4.29 -1.17 -6.32
CA ARG A 35 -3.41 -1.38 -7.47
C ARG A 35 -2.42 -2.52 -7.23
N ALA A 36 -1.81 -2.58 -6.05
CA ALA A 36 -0.87 -3.64 -5.69
C ALA A 36 -1.54 -5.02 -5.66
N LEU A 37 -2.73 -5.13 -5.03
CA LEU A 37 -3.49 -6.38 -4.96
C LEU A 37 -3.96 -6.84 -6.35
N ALA A 38 -4.43 -5.91 -7.19
CA ALA A 38 -4.83 -6.21 -8.56
C ALA A 38 -3.65 -6.71 -9.41
N ALA A 39 -2.49 -6.04 -9.32
CA ALA A 39 -1.27 -6.46 -10.01
C ALA A 39 -0.78 -7.85 -9.55
N ALA A 40 -0.88 -8.13 -8.24
CA ALA A 40 -0.60 -9.42 -7.63
C ALA A 40 -1.67 -10.50 -7.89
N ARG A 41 -2.74 -10.18 -8.63
CA ARG A 41 -3.87 -11.08 -8.95
C ARG A 41 -4.56 -11.66 -7.69
N VAL A 42 -4.57 -10.91 -6.60
CA VAL A 42 -5.31 -11.28 -5.39
C VAL A 42 -6.80 -11.00 -5.61
N VAL A 43 -7.62 -12.04 -5.46
CA VAL A 43 -9.08 -11.99 -5.74
C VAL A 43 -9.93 -11.56 -4.54
N GLU A 44 -9.35 -11.54 -3.35
CA GLU A 44 -10.05 -11.14 -2.11
C GLU A 44 -10.30 -9.62 -2.06
N SER A 45 -11.28 -9.20 -1.25
CA SER A 45 -11.52 -7.77 -1.03
C SER A 45 -10.29 -7.09 -0.42
N ALA A 46 -9.98 -5.87 -0.88
CA ALA A 46 -8.92 -5.04 -0.32
C ALA A 46 -9.12 -4.73 1.18
N ASP A 47 -10.34 -4.83 1.70
CA ASP A 47 -10.63 -4.70 3.14
C ASP A 47 -10.03 -5.82 3.99
N ALA A 48 -9.77 -6.99 3.40
CA ALA A 48 -9.09 -8.09 4.07
C ALA A 48 -7.60 -7.83 4.30
N PHE A 49 -7.07 -6.71 3.77
CA PHE A 49 -5.67 -6.34 3.83
C PHE A 49 -5.46 -4.98 4.50
N LEU A 50 -4.27 -4.82 5.08
CA LEU A 50 -3.76 -3.57 5.63
C LEU A 50 -2.46 -3.20 4.92
N VAL A 51 -2.09 -1.92 4.97
CA VAL A 51 -0.82 -1.41 4.44
C VAL A 51 0.08 -1.01 5.60
N LYS A 52 1.34 -1.42 5.56
CA LYS A 52 2.37 -0.93 6.47
C LYS A 52 3.41 -0.09 5.74
N PHE A 53 3.84 0.98 6.42
CA PHE A 53 4.96 1.81 6.04
C PHE A 53 5.86 2.02 7.27
N ARG A 54 7.17 1.76 7.12
CA ARG A 54 8.15 1.85 8.23
C ARG A 54 7.73 1.09 9.51
N GLY A 55 7.08 -0.05 9.36
CA GLY A 55 6.63 -0.89 10.47
C GLY A 55 5.30 -0.47 11.12
N ALA A 56 4.77 0.71 10.79
CA ALA A 56 3.46 1.18 11.26
C ALA A 56 2.35 0.87 10.24
N GLU A 57 1.15 0.58 10.73
CA GLU A 57 -0.05 0.48 9.89
C GLU A 57 -0.50 1.88 9.44
N LEU A 58 -0.78 2.02 8.15
CA LEU A 58 -1.45 3.20 7.60
C LEU A 58 -2.96 2.99 7.70
N ALA A 59 -3.51 3.29 8.88
CA ALA A 59 -4.92 3.06 9.18
C ALA A 59 -5.85 4.00 8.41
N ASP A 60 -5.42 5.25 8.17
CA ASP A 60 -6.16 6.19 7.33
C ASP A 60 -5.83 5.95 5.85
N GLU A 61 -6.69 5.19 5.18
CA GLU A 61 -6.50 4.87 3.76
C GLU A 61 -6.85 6.02 2.81
N ALA A 62 -7.50 7.09 3.31
CA ALA A 62 -7.76 8.31 2.54
C ALA A 62 -6.54 9.24 2.50
N GLN A 63 -5.55 9.00 3.37
CA GLN A 63 -4.30 9.74 3.39
C GLN A 63 -3.57 9.59 2.06
N THR A 64 -3.06 10.71 1.56
CA THR A 64 -2.27 10.76 0.32
C THR A 64 -0.80 10.47 0.57
N VAL A 65 -0.06 10.06 -0.47
CA VAL A 65 1.40 9.86 -0.43
C VAL A 65 2.13 11.07 0.17
N ALA A 66 1.71 12.29 -0.18
CA ALA A 66 2.27 13.53 0.37
C ALA A 66 2.04 13.66 1.88
N GLN A 67 0.82 13.36 2.35
CA GLN A 67 0.46 13.43 3.78
C GLN A 67 1.10 12.31 4.61
N SER A 68 1.31 11.13 4.01
CA SER A 68 2.00 10.00 4.64
C SER A 68 3.51 10.21 4.78
N GLY A 69 4.08 11.23 4.12
CA GLY A 69 5.51 11.51 4.13
C GLY A 69 6.35 10.43 3.44
N MET A 70 5.77 9.69 2.48
CA MET A 70 6.49 8.64 1.76
C MET A 70 7.48 9.25 0.77
N PRO A 71 8.78 8.94 0.86
CA PRO A 71 9.75 9.36 -0.14
C PRO A 71 9.61 8.56 -1.44
N ALA A 72 10.25 9.03 -2.51
CA ALA A 72 10.47 8.21 -3.69
C ALA A 72 11.25 6.93 -3.31
N GLY A 73 10.86 5.81 -3.91
CA GLY A 73 11.42 4.49 -3.63
C GLY A 73 10.95 3.87 -2.30
N ALA A 74 9.97 4.46 -1.63
CA ALA A 74 9.45 3.96 -0.36
C ALA A 74 9.01 2.49 -0.48
N PRO A 75 9.46 1.62 0.45
CA PRO A 75 8.93 0.27 0.57
C PRO A 75 7.65 0.28 1.39
N LEU A 76 6.58 -0.30 0.85
CA LEU A 76 5.35 -0.59 1.55
C LEU A 76 5.12 -2.10 1.60
N ILE A 77 4.36 -2.55 2.59
CA ILE A 77 3.99 -3.96 2.72
C ILE A 77 2.46 -4.04 2.81
N VAL A 78 1.84 -4.80 1.91
CA VAL A 78 0.43 -5.18 2.00
C VAL A 78 0.37 -6.56 2.66
N LEU A 79 -0.36 -6.62 3.78
CA LEU A 79 -0.50 -7.82 4.61
C LEU A 79 -1.97 -8.12 4.82
N ARG A 80 -2.31 -9.40 4.92
CA ARG A 80 -3.66 -9.80 5.33
C ARG A 80 -3.90 -9.36 6.78
N ARG A 81 -5.09 -8.82 7.06
CA ARG A 81 -5.50 -8.45 8.42
C ARG A 81 -5.62 -9.74 9.25
N SER A 82 -4.82 -9.85 10.30
CA SER A 82 -4.92 -10.98 11.22
C SER A 82 -6.15 -10.79 12.10
N ARG A 83 -7.14 -11.68 11.99
CA ARG A 83 -8.43 -11.61 12.73
C ARG A 83 -8.36 -12.18 14.16
N ARG A 84 -7.20 -12.22 14.80
CA ARG A 84 -7.05 -12.90 16.09
C ARG A 84 -6.99 -11.91 17.26
N PRO A 85 -8.09 -11.74 18.04
CA PRO A 85 -7.91 -11.43 19.44
C PRO A 85 -7.15 -12.61 20.06
N VAL A 86 -6.00 -12.30 20.64
CA VAL A 86 -5.32 -13.23 21.54
C VAL A 86 -6.06 -13.14 22.87
N HIS A 87 -6.83 -14.19 23.18
CA HIS A 87 -7.43 -14.39 24.49
C HIS A 87 -6.45 -15.12 25.40
#